data_AF-H2XUY0-F1
#
_entry.id   AF-H2XUY0-F1
#
_cell.length_a   1.000
_cell.length_b   1.000
_cell.length_c   1.000
_cell.angle_alpha   90.00
_cell.angle_beta   90.00
_cell.angle_gamma   90.00
#
_symmetry.space_group_name_H-M   'P 1'
#
loop_
_entity.id
_entity.type
_entity.pdbx_description
1 polymer ?
#
loop_
_entity_poly.entity_id
_entity_poly.type
_entity_poly.pdbx_seq_one_letter_code
_entity_poly.pdbx_strand_id
1 'polypeptide(L)'
;MQRSKQDWQYRTEPQKHGCGLLKDNVSLWPQGKVVGGSSCLNYFLYTRGAKDDFDSWEKSGATGWSYKDVLPYFKKSEQAMDKNMTADFHGTDGYLKTSYPYSSELGNIMLKAGEELGYDHDDYNGNDMIGSHLTQQTIYNGQRVTSASSFLRPVIKERRERLHIVGRAHVRQIV
;
A
#
# COMPACT_ATOMS: atom_id res chain seq x y z
N MET A 1 6.18 6.39 -14.72
CA MET A 1 5.27 7.46 -14.23
C MET A 1 5.99 8.44 -13.32
N GLN A 2 6.96 8.02 -12.49
CA GLN A 2 7.82 8.98 -11.81
C GLN A 2 8.47 9.93 -12.82
N ARG A 3 8.63 11.20 -12.44
CA ARG A 3 9.16 12.28 -13.30
C ARG A 3 8.28 12.66 -14.51
N SER A 4 7.03 12.19 -14.59
CA SER A 4 6.07 12.62 -15.61
C SER A 4 5.17 13.76 -15.12
N LYS A 5 4.24 14.22 -15.97
CA LYS A 5 3.22 15.22 -15.61
C LYS A 5 2.21 14.72 -14.56
N GLN A 6 2.16 13.41 -14.33
CA GLN A 6 1.31 12.74 -13.33
C GLN A 6 2.02 12.56 -11.99
N ASP A 7 3.22 13.12 -11.85
CA ASP A 7 4.00 13.15 -10.62
C ASP A 7 4.14 14.62 -10.16
N TRP A 8 3.95 14.87 -8.86
CA TRP A 8 4.23 16.18 -8.25
C TRP A 8 5.72 16.50 -8.23
N GLN A 9 6.59 15.48 -8.21
CA GLN A 9 8.04 15.62 -8.26
C GLN A 9 8.60 16.52 -7.15
N TYR A 10 8.09 16.36 -5.92
CA TYR A 10 8.63 17.08 -4.78
C TYR A 10 10.11 16.75 -4.60
N ARG A 11 10.86 17.73 -4.10
CA ARG A 11 12.28 17.59 -3.77
C ARG A 11 12.47 17.97 -2.33
N THR A 12 13.31 17.22 -1.64
CA THR A 12 13.72 17.61 -0.29
C THR A 12 14.66 18.81 -0.38
N GLU A 13 14.77 19.56 0.70
CA GLU A 13 15.97 20.37 0.94
C GLU A 13 17.21 19.44 1.02
N PRO A 14 18.44 19.97 0.87
CA PRO A 14 19.66 19.19 1.06
C PRO A 14 19.68 18.49 2.44
N GLN A 15 19.90 17.18 2.45
CA GLN A 15 19.86 16.38 3.66
C GLN A 15 21.25 16.29 4.30
N LYS A 16 21.39 16.79 5.54
CA LYS A 16 22.68 16.77 6.27
C LYS A 16 23.14 15.36 6.64
N HIS A 17 22.19 14.46 6.92
CA HIS A 17 22.44 13.13 7.45
C HIS A 17 21.97 12.00 6.52
N GLY A 18 21.67 12.31 5.26
CA GLY A 18 21.17 11.36 4.28
C GLY A 18 21.42 11.82 2.86
N CYS A 19 21.06 11.00 1.87
CA CYS A 19 21.15 11.35 0.44
C CYS A 19 22.56 11.70 -0.07
N GLY A 20 23.64 11.34 0.65
CA GLY A 20 25.03 11.71 0.29
C GLY A 20 25.54 11.14 -1.05
N LEU A 21 24.85 10.15 -1.62
CA LEU A 21 25.12 9.60 -2.96
C LEU A 21 24.25 10.23 -4.05
N LEU A 22 23.32 11.12 -3.68
CA LEU A 22 22.47 11.85 -4.61
C LEU A 22 23.09 13.21 -4.90
N LYS A 23 22.82 13.74 -6.10
CA LYS A 23 23.26 15.08 -6.49
C LYS A 23 22.74 16.12 -5.49
N ASP A 24 23.64 16.97 -5.00
CA ASP A 24 23.38 18.07 -4.05
C ASP A 24 22.74 17.60 -2.73
N ASN A 25 22.85 16.32 -2.37
CA ASN A 25 22.20 15.70 -1.22
C ASN A 25 20.67 15.85 -1.21
N VAL A 26 20.06 15.99 -2.40
CA VAL A 26 18.62 16.22 -2.59
C VAL A 26 17.94 14.94 -3.10
N SER A 27 16.87 14.52 -2.41
CA SER A 27 16.04 13.39 -2.83
C SER A 27 14.81 13.85 -3.61
N LEU A 28 14.45 13.07 -4.62
CA LEU A 28 13.17 13.19 -5.32
C LEU A 28 12.13 12.38 -4.55
N TRP A 29 10.99 12.99 -4.22
CA TRP A 29 9.85 12.37 -3.55
C TRP A 29 8.65 12.33 -4.52
N PRO A 30 8.49 11.23 -5.30
CA PRO A 30 7.40 11.09 -6.23
C PRO A 30 6.06 11.02 -5.50
N GLN A 31 5.08 11.81 -5.95
CA GLN A 31 3.72 11.80 -5.41
C GLN A 31 2.69 11.92 -6.53
N GLY A 32 1.58 11.21 -6.42
CA GLY A 32 0.65 11.05 -7.53
C GLY A 32 -0.19 12.27 -7.78
N LYS A 33 -0.08 12.81 -9.00
CA LYS A 33 -0.88 13.91 -9.52
C LYS A 33 -1.87 13.39 -10.57
N VAL A 34 -2.72 12.46 -10.15
CA VAL A 34 -3.74 11.81 -10.97
C VAL A 34 -4.88 11.31 -10.07
N VAL A 35 -6.08 11.08 -10.61
CA VAL A 35 -7.16 10.41 -9.88
C VAL A 35 -6.67 9.02 -9.47
N GLY A 36 -6.74 8.71 -8.17
CA GLY A 36 -6.10 7.54 -7.55
C GLY A 36 -4.80 7.85 -6.81
N GLY A 37 -4.24 9.05 -7.00
CA GLY A 37 -3.07 9.54 -6.27
C GLY A 37 -1.86 8.63 -6.43
N SER A 38 -1.12 8.43 -5.34
CA SER A 38 0.13 7.66 -5.35
C SER A 38 -0.05 6.17 -5.57
N SER A 39 -1.27 5.62 -5.42
CA SER A 39 -1.55 4.23 -5.79
C SER A 39 -1.35 3.96 -7.30
N CYS A 40 -1.37 5.01 -8.12
CA CYS A 40 -1.09 4.91 -9.55
C CYS A 40 0.41 4.78 -9.87
N LEU A 41 1.32 5.12 -8.95
CA LEU A 41 2.77 5.11 -9.19
C LEU A 41 3.61 4.37 -8.13
N ASN A 42 3.01 3.94 -7.03
CA ASN A 42 3.70 3.18 -5.98
C ASN A 42 4.22 1.84 -6.52
N TYR A 43 5.00 1.12 -5.71
CA TYR A 43 5.53 -0.20 -6.04
C TYR A 43 4.56 -1.36 -5.78
N PHE A 44 3.25 -1.09 -5.70
CA PHE A 44 2.18 -2.08 -5.49
C PHE A 44 2.23 -2.86 -4.16
N LEU A 45 3.31 -2.78 -3.39
CA LEU A 45 3.46 -3.50 -2.13
C LEU A 45 2.28 -3.23 -1.21
N TYR A 46 1.65 -4.30 -0.75
CA TYR A 46 0.56 -4.27 0.20
C TYR A 46 1.07 -4.79 1.55
N THR A 47 1.34 -3.86 2.45
CA THR A 47 1.80 -4.16 3.82
C THR A 47 1.00 -3.29 4.77
N ARG A 48 0.39 -3.89 5.79
CA ARG A 48 -0.45 -3.17 6.76
C ARG A 48 0.37 -2.44 7.81
N GLY A 49 1.41 -3.09 8.33
CA GLY A 49 2.18 -2.64 9.48
C GLY A 49 2.11 -3.67 10.61
N ALA A 50 2.97 -3.53 11.62
CA ALA A 50 2.96 -4.41 12.78
C ALA A 50 1.82 -4.03 13.73
N LYS A 51 1.33 -4.98 14.54
CA LYS A 51 0.29 -4.71 15.55
C LYS A 51 0.68 -3.55 16.48
N ASP A 52 1.94 -3.53 16.90
CA ASP A 52 2.50 -2.51 17.78
C ASP A 52 2.45 -1.10 17.19
N ASP A 53 2.49 -0.96 15.85
CA ASP A 53 2.37 0.36 15.21
C ASP A 53 1.02 0.99 15.55
N PHE A 54 -0.06 0.22 15.45
CA PHE A 54 -1.43 0.66 15.72
C PHE A 54 -1.72 0.79 17.21
N ASP A 55 -1.27 -0.18 18.01
CA ASP A 55 -1.42 -0.12 19.47
C ASP A 55 -0.65 1.08 20.06
N SER A 56 0.47 1.48 19.43
CA SER A 56 1.18 2.71 19.80
C SER A 56 0.37 3.97 19.51
N TRP A 57 -0.43 4.00 18.43
CA TRP A 57 -1.30 5.13 18.12
C TRP A 57 -2.37 5.31 19.19
N GLU A 58 -3.02 4.21 19.61
CA GLU A 58 -3.99 4.25 20.69
C GLU A 58 -3.36 4.71 22.01
N LYS A 59 -2.19 4.16 22.38
CA LYS A 59 -1.42 4.61 23.55
C LYS A 59 -1.05 6.09 23.49
N SER A 60 -0.92 6.64 22.27
CA SER A 60 -0.63 8.05 22.03
C SER A 60 -1.88 8.95 21.98
N GLY A 61 -3.06 8.40 22.28
CA GLY A 61 -4.33 9.13 22.37
C GLY A 61 -5.25 9.00 21.17
N ALA A 62 -4.88 8.23 20.14
CA ALA A 62 -5.77 7.91 19.02
C ALA A 62 -6.73 6.77 19.41
N THR A 63 -7.68 7.05 20.31
CA THR A 63 -8.65 6.05 20.79
C THR A 63 -9.37 5.37 19.62
N GLY A 64 -9.44 4.02 19.66
CA GLY A 64 -10.07 3.23 18.60
C GLY A 64 -9.19 2.97 17.38
N TRP A 65 -7.88 3.26 17.48
CA TRP A 65 -6.88 2.94 16.45
C TRP A 65 -5.94 1.80 16.85
N SER A 66 -6.28 1.00 17.87
CA SER A 66 -5.54 -0.23 18.18
C SER A 66 -5.59 -1.21 17.00
N TYR A 67 -4.68 -2.17 16.94
CA TYR A 67 -4.68 -3.17 15.87
C TYR A 67 -6.02 -3.93 15.79
N LYS A 68 -6.57 -4.24 16.97
CA LYS A 68 -7.87 -4.92 17.09
C LYS A 68 -9.00 -4.11 16.45
N ASP A 69 -8.98 -2.79 16.59
CA ASP A 69 -10.03 -1.91 16.08
C ASP A 69 -9.92 -1.66 14.57
N VAL A 70 -8.68 -1.60 14.04
CA VAL A 70 -8.45 -1.36 12.61
C VAL A 70 -8.52 -2.63 11.76
N LEU A 71 -8.25 -3.81 12.33
CA LEU A 71 -8.27 -5.09 11.60
C LEU A 71 -9.58 -5.34 10.83
N PRO A 72 -10.78 -5.13 11.41
CA PRO A 72 -12.03 -5.22 10.66
C PRO A 72 -12.10 -4.30 9.43
N TYR A 73 -11.46 -3.13 9.46
CA TYR A 73 -11.42 -2.21 8.32
C TYR A 73 -10.42 -2.64 7.25
N PHE A 74 -9.29 -3.24 7.62
CA PHE A 74 -8.40 -3.89 6.66
C PHE A 74 -9.15 -5.00 5.92
N LYS A 75 -9.82 -5.89 6.65
CA LYS A 75 -10.65 -6.97 6.06
C LYS A 75 -11.79 -6.43 5.20
N LYS A 76 -12.46 -5.35 5.62
CA LYS A 76 -13.55 -4.74 4.84
C LYS A 76 -13.06 -4.15 3.51
N SER A 77 -11.87 -3.58 3.49
CA SER A 77 -11.29 -2.94 2.31
C SER A 77 -10.77 -3.97 1.29
N GLU A 78 -10.18 -5.04 1.81
CA GLU A 78 -9.43 -6.04 1.07
C GLU A 78 -10.30 -7.12 0.42
N GLN A 79 -9.88 -7.56 -0.75
CA GLN A 79 -10.26 -8.82 -1.38
C GLN A 79 -9.00 -9.65 -1.66
N ALA A 80 -8.65 -10.51 -0.71
CA ALA A 80 -7.57 -11.48 -0.80
C ALA A 80 -7.88 -12.50 -1.90
N MET A 81 -6.99 -12.61 -2.87
CA MET A 81 -7.21 -13.45 -4.06
C MET A 81 -6.58 -14.84 -3.93
N ASP A 82 -5.63 -15.04 -3.01
CA ASP A 82 -4.85 -16.28 -2.87
C ASP A 82 -5.20 -17.04 -1.60
N LYS A 83 -5.15 -18.39 -1.69
CA LYS A 83 -5.55 -19.29 -0.59
C LYS A 83 -4.54 -19.41 0.54
N ASN A 84 -3.29 -19.01 0.30
CA ASN A 84 -2.21 -19.01 1.29
C ASN A 84 -2.21 -17.76 2.18
N MET A 85 -3.19 -16.85 2.01
CA MET A 85 -3.44 -15.76 2.94
C MET A 85 -4.27 -16.27 4.14
N THR A 86 -3.88 -15.87 5.35
CA THR A 86 -4.42 -16.39 6.60
C THR A 86 -5.86 -15.90 6.80
N ALA A 87 -6.83 -16.81 6.73
CA ALA A 87 -8.26 -16.48 6.69
C ALA A 87 -8.75 -15.57 7.83
N ASP A 88 -8.19 -15.71 9.04
CA ASP A 88 -8.56 -14.90 10.19
C ASP A 88 -8.20 -13.41 10.03
N PHE A 89 -7.16 -13.12 9.25
CA PHE A 89 -6.61 -11.77 9.06
C PHE A 89 -6.99 -11.13 7.73
N HIS A 90 -7.54 -11.88 6.78
CA HIS A 90 -7.81 -11.38 5.43
C HIS A 90 -9.30 -11.25 5.14
N GLY A 91 -9.64 -10.26 4.32
CA GLY A 91 -11.00 -10.06 3.80
C GLY A 91 -11.13 -10.59 2.38
N THR A 92 -12.30 -11.13 2.01
CA THR A 92 -12.55 -11.71 0.68
C THR A 92 -13.56 -10.93 -0.16
N ASP A 93 -14.25 -9.96 0.45
CA ASP A 93 -15.42 -9.30 -0.13
C ASP A 93 -15.19 -7.81 -0.43
N GLY A 94 -14.00 -7.28 -0.10
CA GLY A 94 -13.65 -5.89 -0.34
C GLY A 94 -13.44 -5.52 -1.82
N TYR A 95 -13.04 -4.28 -2.05
CA TYR A 95 -12.83 -3.76 -3.40
C TYR A 95 -11.35 -3.74 -3.81
N LEU A 96 -10.45 -3.73 -2.83
CA LEU A 96 -9.02 -3.72 -3.06
C LEU A 96 -8.50 -5.15 -3.19
N LYS A 97 -8.29 -5.59 -4.44
CA LYS A 97 -7.71 -6.91 -4.70
C LYS A 97 -6.25 -6.94 -4.28
N THR A 98 -5.89 -7.90 -3.45
CA THR A 98 -4.52 -8.19 -3.00
C THR A 98 -4.17 -9.61 -3.42
N SER A 99 -2.95 -9.80 -3.88
CA SER A 99 -2.47 -11.12 -4.29
C SER A 99 -0.97 -11.30 -4.06
N TYR A 100 -0.50 -12.54 -4.17
CA TYR A 100 0.90 -12.88 -4.42
C TYR A 100 1.09 -13.08 -5.93
N PRO A 101 1.46 -12.04 -6.71
CA PRO A 101 1.70 -12.19 -8.13
C PRO A 101 3.00 -12.96 -8.40
N TYR A 102 3.38 -13.06 -9.68
CA TYR A 102 4.60 -13.73 -10.11
C TYR A 102 5.82 -13.36 -9.26
N SER A 103 6.48 -14.40 -8.71
CA SER A 103 7.79 -14.31 -8.08
C SER A 103 8.87 -14.76 -9.06
N SER A 104 9.96 -14.00 -9.13
CA SER A 104 11.14 -14.40 -9.89
C SER A 104 11.92 -15.52 -9.18
N GLU A 105 12.79 -16.21 -9.92
CA GLU A 105 13.71 -17.20 -9.34
C GLU A 105 14.55 -16.61 -8.21
N LEU A 106 15.05 -15.37 -8.41
CA LEU A 106 15.78 -14.64 -7.38
C LEU A 106 14.95 -14.43 -6.12
N GLY A 107 13.66 -14.11 -6.26
CA GLY A 107 12.76 -13.95 -5.11
C GLY A 107 12.65 -15.23 -4.28
N ASN A 108 12.56 -16.38 -4.93
CA ASN A 108 12.50 -17.67 -4.26
C ASN A 108 13.85 -18.08 -3.64
N ILE A 109 14.98 -17.71 -4.26
CA ILE A 109 16.31 -17.90 -3.67
C ILE A 109 16.47 -17.08 -2.39
N MET A 110 16.03 -15.81 -2.41
CA MET A 110 16.06 -14.94 -1.23
C MET A 110 15.15 -15.49 -0.12
N LEU A 111 14.00 -16.05 -0.47
CA LEU A 111 13.09 -16.69 0.47
C LEU A 111 13.79 -17.81 1.25
N LYS A 112 14.39 -18.77 0.52
CA LYS A 112 15.14 -19.91 1.08
C LYS A 112 16.34 -19.49 1.91
N ALA A 113 17.07 -18.46 1.48
CA ALA A 113 18.18 -17.94 2.26
C ALA A 113 17.71 -17.41 3.63
N GLY A 114 16.50 -16.83 3.71
CA GLY A 114 15.89 -16.46 4.98
C GLY A 114 15.54 -17.65 5.85
N GLU A 115 14.99 -18.72 5.26
CA GLU A 115 14.70 -19.98 5.97
C GLU A 115 15.97 -20.62 6.55
N GLU A 116 17.09 -20.61 5.80
CA GLU A 116 18.39 -21.10 6.28
C GLU A 116 18.92 -20.32 7.48
N LEU A 117 18.51 -19.06 7.63
CA LEU A 117 18.81 -18.21 8.79
C LEU A 117 17.80 -18.37 9.94
N GLY A 118 16.79 -19.23 9.77
CA GLY A 118 15.76 -19.50 10.76
C GLY A 118 14.58 -18.52 10.73
N TYR A 119 14.37 -17.79 9.63
CA TYR A 119 13.19 -16.95 9.45
C TYR A 119 12.07 -17.73 8.76
N ASP A 120 10.88 -17.72 9.37
CA ASP A 120 9.67 -18.28 8.77
C ASP A 120 9.21 -17.45 7.56
N HIS A 121 8.37 -18.05 6.70
CA HIS A 121 7.89 -17.45 5.45
C HIS A 121 6.36 -17.40 5.31
N ASP A 122 5.68 -17.25 6.44
CA ASP A 122 4.22 -17.22 6.51
C ASP A 122 3.61 -15.91 5.95
N ASP A 123 2.32 -15.72 6.16
CA ASP A 123 1.62 -14.49 5.79
C ASP A 123 2.00 -13.32 6.70
N TYR A 124 2.85 -12.41 6.21
CA TYR A 124 3.30 -11.23 6.98
C TYR A 124 2.21 -10.19 7.28
N ASN A 125 1.06 -10.24 6.60
CA ASN A 125 -0.11 -9.44 6.97
C ASN A 125 -1.07 -10.22 7.89
N GLY A 126 -0.69 -11.45 8.26
CA GLY A 126 -1.39 -12.36 9.16
C GLY A 126 -1.01 -12.16 10.63
N ASN A 127 -0.63 -13.24 11.30
CA ASN A 127 -0.32 -13.18 12.73
C ASN A 127 1.02 -12.48 12.99
N ASP A 128 2.08 -12.93 12.33
CA ASP A 128 3.44 -12.48 12.61
C ASP A 128 4.06 -11.84 11.37
N MET A 129 4.53 -10.59 11.53
CA MET A 129 5.11 -9.83 10.42
C MET A 129 6.59 -10.16 10.19
N ILE A 130 7.28 -10.63 11.23
CA ILE A 130 8.73 -10.91 11.17
C ILE A 130 8.96 -12.23 10.43
N GLY A 131 9.76 -12.18 9.37
CA GLY A 131 10.13 -13.36 8.60
C GLY A 131 10.70 -12.99 7.23
N SER A 132 10.91 -14.01 6.40
CA SER A 132 11.34 -13.91 5.01
C SER A 132 10.14 -14.19 4.12
N HIS A 133 9.64 -13.20 3.39
CA HIS A 133 8.33 -13.29 2.76
C HIS A 133 8.35 -12.91 1.28
N LEU A 134 7.53 -13.59 0.48
CA LEU A 134 7.11 -13.02 -0.80
C LEU A 134 6.16 -11.86 -0.52
N THR A 135 6.21 -10.82 -1.35
CA THR A 135 5.39 -9.62 -1.11
C THR A 135 3.97 -9.81 -1.65
N GLN A 136 2.97 -9.50 -0.83
CA GLN A 136 1.62 -9.24 -1.32
C GLN A 136 1.61 -7.92 -2.07
N GLN A 137 0.82 -7.86 -3.14
CA GLN A 137 0.76 -6.71 -4.01
C GLN A 137 -0.68 -6.39 -4.41
N THR A 138 -0.94 -5.11 -4.67
CA THR A 138 -2.17 -4.64 -5.32
C THR A 138 -2.06 -4.82 -6.83
N ILE A 139 -1.86 -6.07 -7.25
CA ILE A 139 -1.86 -6.53 -8.65
C ILE A 139 -2.89 -7.64 -8.76
N TYR A 140 -3.66 -7.65 -9.85
CA TYR A 140 -4.58 -8.74 -10.16
C TYR A 140 -4.70 -8.93 -11.66
N ASN A 141 -4.65 -10.18 -12.14
CA ASN A 141 -4.62 -10.52 -13.57
C ASN A 141 -3.58 -9.72 -14.37
N GLY A 142 -2.38 -9.57 -13.80
CA GLY A 142 -1.27 -8.83 -14.42
C GLY A 142 -1.47 -7.31 -14.48
N GLN A 143 -2.52 -6.76 -13.85
CA GLN A 143 -2.84 -5.35 -13.88
C GLN A 143 -2.69 -4.70 -12.51
N ARG A 144 -2.25 -3.44 -12.51
CA ARG A 144 -2.25 -2.57 -11.33
C ARG A 144 -3.67 -2.42 -10.78
N VAL A 145 -3.82 -2.62 -9.48
CA VAL A 145 -5.01 -2.25 -8.73
C VAL A 145 -4.70 -0.95 -7.98
N THR A 146 -5.51 0.07 -8.21
CA THR A 146 -5.38 1.43 -7.64
C THR A 146 -6.58 1.75 -6.76
N SER A 147 -6.46 2.76 -5.90
CA SER A 147 -7.61 3.26 -5.15
C SER A 147 -8.74 3.74 -6.07
N ALA A 148 -8.41 4.35 -7.22
CA ALA A 148 -9.40 4.76 -8.21
C ALA A 148 -10.10 3.57 -8.88
N SER A 149 -9.36 2.53 -9.28
CA SER A 149 -9.96 1.35 -9.92
C SER A 149 -10.79 0.51 -8.95
N SER A 150 -10.38 0.45 -7.68
CA SER A 150 -11.08 -0.31 -6.64
C SER A 150 -12.32 0.42 -6.13
N PHE A 151 -12.20 1.70 -5.74
CA PHE A 151 -13.26 2.37 -4.98
C PHE A 151 -14.07 3.36 -5.81
N LEU A 152 -13.48 4.00 -6.83
CA LEU A 152 -14.19 5.02 -7.63
C LEU A 152 -14.84 4.41 -8.88
N ARG A 153 -14.08 3.63 -9.65
CA ARG A 153 -14.51 3.11 -10.95
C ARG A 153 -15.78 2.25 -10.89
N PRO A 154 -16.01 1.39 -9.89
CA PRO A 154 -17.23 0.59 -9.82
C PRO A 154 -18.48 1.45 -9.60
N VAL A 155 -18.38 2.52 -8.81
CA VAL A 155 -19.56 3.29 -8.36
C VAL A 155 -19.85 4.54 -9.20
N ILE A 156 -18.88 5.02 -9.99
CA ILE A 156 -19.00 6.32 -10.68
C ILE A 156 -20.19 6.38 -11.65
N LYS A 157 -20.50 5.28 -12.35
CA LYS A 157 -21.65 5.22 -13.27
C LYS A 157 -22.97 5.20 -12.51
N GLU A 158 -23.05 4.41 -11.45
CA GLU A 158 -24.26 4.21 -10.65
C GLU A 158 -24.60 5.39 -9.74
N ARG A 159 -23.61 6.19 -9.38
CA ARG A 159 -23.75 7.31 -8.44
C ARG A 159 -23.53 8.67 -9.11
N ARG A 160 -23.63 8.76 -10.43
CA ARG A 160 -23.35 9.99 -11.21
C ARG A 160 -24.11 11.24 -10.74
N GLU A 161 -25.29 11.06 -10.11
CA GLU A 161 -26.13 12.15 -9.60
C GLU A 161 -25.70 12.62 -8.20
N ARG A 162 -24.88 11.85 -7.48
CA ARG A 162 -24.46 12.12 -6.10
C ARG A 162 -22.94 12.15 -5.90
N LEU A 163 -22.16 11.74 -6.90
CA LEU A 163 -20.71 11.70 -6.88
C LEU A 163 -20.16 12.47 -8.09
N HIS A 164 -19.55 13.62 -7.82
CA HIS A 164 -18.89 14.44 -8.83
C HIS A 164 -17.37 14.35 -8.67
N ILE A 165 -16.66 14.06 -9.77
CA ILE A 165 -15.19 14.04 -9.79
C ILE A 165 -14.70 15.24 -10.59
N VAL A 166 -14.13 16.22 -9.90
CA VAL A 166 -13.54 17.40 -10.52
C VAL A 166 -12.03 17.21 -10.61
N GLY A 167 -11.55 16.84 -11.80
CA GLY A 167 -10.12 16.71 -12.07
C GLY A 167 -9.46 18.07 -12.29
N ARG A 168 -8.12 18.12 -12.09
CA ARG A 168 -7.29 19.32 -12.36
C ARG A 168 -7.68 20.58 -11.56
N ALA A 169 -8.41 20.43 -10.46
CA ALA A 169 -8.70 21.50 -9.51
C ALA A 169 -7.81 21.33 -8.26
N HIS A 170 -6.97 22.33 -7.97
CA HIS A 170 -6.13 22.35 -6.76
C HIS A 170 -6.78 23.25 -5.72
N VAL A 171 -7.21 22.67 -4.59
CA VAL A 171 -7.73 23.41 -3.44
C VAL A 171 -6.62 24.29 -2.87
N ARG A 172 -6.82 25.62 -2.82
CA ARG A 172 -5.83 26.58 -2.31
C ARG A 172 -6.08 27.00 -0.86
N GLN A 173 -7.35 27.02 -0.46
CA GLN A 173 -7.78 27.50 0.85
C GLN A 173 -9.12 26.86 1.21
N ILE A 174 -9.33 26.67 2.52
CA ILE A 174 -10.61 26.33 3.13
C ILE A 174 -11.12 27.62 3.77
N VAL A 175 -12.38 27.97 3.50
CA VAL A 175 -13.06 29.16 4.05
C VAL A 175 -13.97 28.72 5.18
#